data_AF-A0A2N1PC53-F1
#
_entry.id   AF-A0A2N1PC53-F1
#
_cell.length_a   1.000
_cell.length_b   1.000
_cell.length_c   1.000
_cell.angle_alpha   90.00
_cell.angle_beta   90.00
_cell.angle_gamma   90.00
#
_symmetry.space_group_name_H-M   'P 1'
#
loop_
_entity.id
_entity.type
_entity.pdbx_description
1 polymer ?
#
loop_
_entity_poly.entity_id
_entity_poly.type
_entity_poly.pdbx_seq_one_letter_code
_entity_poly.pdbx_strand_id
1 'polypeptide(L)'
;MSSNFRDDNYDFSIRCHKWMVESLHLIKISCSENSDHYRQAKYFNSEYRGTERRHLFDGLLGTLGAAKTDFEHGMFFDVRRFVRAELLDDFLSQAEYLLNEEYHCAAASLAGAVLEDTLRKLCDKNNIEYEKKTRIDALNISLAQKEIYDKTTQKRITLYADIRNNADHGHFGKVKNEDVDDMIKWLTRFIDEHMRT
;
A
#
# COMPACT_ATOMS: atom_id res chain seq x y z
N MET A 1 -4.04 14.09 -54.01
CA MET A 1 -4.16 13.11 -52.90
C MET A 1 -2.79 12.87 -52.26
N SER A 2 -2.27 13.82 -51.48
CA SER A 2 -0.96 13.64 -50.80
C SER A 2 -0.83 14.33 -49.44
N SER A 3 -1.90 14.93 -48.88
CA SER A 3 -1.79 15.68 -47.62
C SER A 3 -2.07 14.89 -46.34
N ASN A 4 -2.62 13.67 -46.39
CA ASN A 4 -2.99 12.94 -45.15
C ASN A 4 -1.88 12.05 -44.57
N PHE A 5 -0.88 11.65 -45.36
CA PHE A 5 0.11 10.65 -44.93
C PHE A 5 1.15 11.20 -43.93
N ARG A 6 1.38 12.52 -43.91
CA ARG A 6 2.31 13.16 -42.97
C ARG A 6 1.69 13.40 -41.60
N ASP A 7 0.41 13.78 -41.55
CA ASP A 7 -0.31 13.99 -40.28
C ASP A 7 -0.55 12.67 -39.54
N ASP A 8 -0.89 11.59 -40.25
CA ASP A 8 -1.10 10.26 -39.64
C ASP A 8 0.18 9.70 -38.99
N ASN A 9 1.35 9.92 -39.60
CA ASN A 9 2.64 9.49 -39.05
C ASN A 9 3.06 10.34 -37.84
N TYR A 10 2.71 11.62 -37.84
CA TYR A 10 2.98 12.52 -36.72
C TYR A 10 2.13 12.15 -35.50
N ASP A 11 0.83 11.88 -35.69
CA ASP A 11 -0.06 11.40 -34.63
C ASP A 11 0.38 10.03 -34.09
N PHE A 12 0.78 9.12 -34.97
CA PHE A 12 1.32 7.81 -34.56
C PHE A 12 2.55 7.95 -33.67
N SER A 13 3.50 8.82 -34.03
CA SER A 13 4.70 9.07 -33.22
C SER A 13 4.37 9.59 -31.83
N ILE A 14 3.42 10.51 -31.72
CA ILE A 14 2.99 11.09 -30.44
C ILE A 14 2.36 10.01 -29.56
N ARG A 15 1.48 9.19 -30.14
CA ARG A 15 0.82 8.08 -29.42
C ARG A 15 1.83 7.04 -28.94
N CYS A 16 2.81 6.67 -29.76
CA CYS A 16 3.88 5.77 -29.36
C CYS A 16 4.71 6.36 -28.22
N HIS A 17 5.09 7.64 -28.32
CA HIS A 17 5.85 8.30 -27.27
C HIS A 17 5.09 8.33 -25.94
N LYS A 18 3.82 8.73 -25.98
CA LYS A 18 2.93 8.72 -24.80
C LYS A 18 2.86 7.33 -24.17
N TRP A 19 2.60 6.29 -24.97
CA TRP A 19 2.51 4.92 -24.48
C TRP A 19 3.81 4.45 -23.80
N MET A 20 4.99 4.77 -24.33
CA MET A 20 6.24 4.35 -23.68
C MET A 20 6.48 5.07 -22.36
N VAL A 21 6.12 6.35 -22.27
CA VAL A 21 6.22 7.11 -21.01
C VAL A 21 5.28 6.52 -19.95
N GLU A 22 4.03 6.24 -20.31
CA GLU A 22 3.05 5.59 -19.43
C GLU A 22 3.52 4.20 -18.99
N SER A 23 4.05 3.41 -19.92
CA SER A 23 4.58 2.06 -19.65
C SER A 23 5.78 2.09 -18.71
N LEU A 24 6.73 3.01 -18.93
CA LEU A 24 7.88 3.18 -18.04
C LEU A 24 7.43 3.60 -16.64
N HIS A 25 6.47 4.52 -16.54
CA HIS A 25 5.93 4.96 -15.26
C HIS A 25 5.24 3.80 -14.53
N LEU A 26 4.40 3.03 -15.21
CA LEU A 26 3.73 1.86 -14.65
C LEU A 26 4.74 0.83 -14.12
N ILE A 27 5.76 0.49 -14.90
CA ILE A 27 6.82 -0.43 -14.46
C ILE A 27 7.59 0.15 -13.27
N LYS A 28 7.84 1.46 -13.24
CA LYS A 28 8.51 2.11 -12.10
C LYS A 28 7.73 1.93 -10.81
N ILE A 29 6.42 2.23 -10.83
CA ILE A 29 5.58 2.14 -9.63
C ILE A 29 5.29 0.68 -9.25
N SER A 30 5.16 -0.22 -10.22
CA SER A 30 4.83 -1.63 -10.01
C SER A 30 6.04 -2.56 -9.82
N CYS A 31 7.26 -2.12 -10.09
CA CYS A 31 8.44 -2.98 -9.95
C CYS A 31 9.56 -2.33 -9.15
N SER A 32 9.45 -1.06 -8.76
CA SER A 32 10.52 -0.22 -8.19
C SER A 32 11.64 0.10 -9.17
N GLU A 33 12.40 1.16 -8.87
CA GLU A 33 13.56 1.58 -9.68
C GLU A 33 14.73 0.57 -9.67
N ASN A 34 14.76 -0.34 -8.70
CA ASN A 34 15.82 -1.34 -8.58
C ASN A 34 15.56 -2.63 -9.35
N SER A 35 14.34 -2.83 -9.88
CA SER A 35 13.99 -4.04 -10.63
C SER A 35 14.67 -4.13 -11.99
N ASP A 36 14.92 -5.37 -12.43
CA ASP A 36 15.38 -5.64 -13.78
C ASP A 36 14.35 -5.18 -14.83
N HIS A 37 13.06 -5.21 -14.49
CA HIS A 37 11.97 -4.71 -15.32
C HIS A 37 12.11 -3.22 -15.58
N TYR A 38 12.32 -2.43 -14.53
CA TYR A 38 12.52 -0.99 -14.67
C TYR A 38 13.80 -0.67 -15.43
N ARG A 39 14.90 -1.40 -15.18
CA ARG A 39 16.17 -1.23 -15.91
C ARG A 39 16.00 -1.49 -17.40
N GLN A 40 15.33 -2.58 -17.78
CA GLN A 40 15.05 -2.90 -19.18
C GLN A 40 14.10 -1.88 -19.83
N ALA A 41 13.01 -1.52 -19.15
CA ALA A 41 12.08 -0.51 -19.64
C ALA A 41 12.74 0.85 -19.86
N LYS A 42 13.61 1.26 -18.92
CA LYS A 42 14.38 2.51 -19.01
C LYS A 42 15.34 2.48 -20.20
N TYR A 43 16.03 1.36 -20.43
CA TYR A 43 16.91 1.17 -21.59
C TYR A 43 16.15 1.34 -22.91
N PHE A 44 15.04 0.62 -23.10
CA PHE A 44 14.26 0.73 -24.34
C PHE A 44 13.68 2.14 -24.54
N ASN A 45 13.27 2.81 -23.47
CA ASN A 45 12.75 4.17 -23.56
C ASN A 45 13.85 5.20 -23.87
N SER A 46 15.05 5.08 -23.27
CA SER A 46 16.17 6.01 -23.55
C SER A 46 16.70 5.92 -24.98
N GLU A 47 16.59 4.75 -25.59
CA GLU A 47 17.02 4.48 -26.96
C GLU A 47 16.01 4.95 -28.02
N TYR A 48 14.77 5.27 -27.62
CA TYR A 48 13.77 5.75 -28.55
C TYR A 48 14.12 7.16 -29.06
N ARG A 49 14.11 7.31 -30.39
CA ARG A 49 14.44 8.55 -31.10
C ARG A 49 13.37 8.90 -32.16
N GLY A 50 12.14 8.37 -32.04
CA GLY A 50 11.05 8.59 -33.00
C GLY A 50 10.59 7.32 -33.72
N THR A 51 9.98 7.50 -34.89
CA THR A 51 9.03 6.56 -35.52
C THR A 51 9.59 5.22 -36.04
N GLU A 52 10.91 5.03 -36.11
CA GLU A 52 11.47 3.94 -36.94
C GLU A 52 12.04 2.72 -36.21
N ARG A 53 11.90 2.60 -34.88
CA ARG A 53 12.47 1.47 -34.13
C ARG A 53 11.42 0.57 -33.48
N ARG A 54 10.72 -0.21 -34.33
CA ARG A 54 9.72 -1.23 -33.90
C ARG A 54 10.29 -2.19 -32.84
N HIS A 55 11.56 -2.58 -32.93
CA HIS A 55 12.20 -3.47 -31.95
C HIS A 55 12.29 -2.89 -30.53
N LEU A 56 12.38 -1.56 -30.38
CA LEU A 56 12.37 -0.92 -29.04
C LEU A 56 10.97 -0.96 -28.43
N PHE A 57 9.95 -0.76 -29.26
CA PHE A 57 8.55 -0.90 -28.85
C PHE A 57 8.25 -2.34 -28.43
N ASP A 58 8.67 -3.32 -29.24
CA ASP A 58 8.49 -4.75 -28.94
C ASP A 58 9.24 -5.15 -27.65
N GLY A 59 10.43 -4.58 -27.42
CA GLY A 59 11.21 -4.80 -26.19
C GLY A 59 10.51 -4.25 -24.94
N LEU A 60 9.95 -3.04 -25.01
CA LEU A 60 9.18 -2.47 -23.89
C LEU A 60 7.87 -3.24 -23.66
N LEU A 61 7.20 -3.68 -24.72
CA LEU A 61 6.01 -4.51 -24.64
C LEU A 61 6.31 -5.87 -24.00
N GLY A 62 7.42 -6.50 -24.37
CA GLY A 62 7.90 -7.74 -23.76
C GLY A 62 8.24 -7.54 -22.28
N THR A 63 8.86 -6.41 -21.92
CA THR A 63 9.17 -6.06 -20.52
C THR A 63 7.88 -5.88 -19.70
N LEU A 64 6.88 -5.20 -20.26
CA LEU A 64 5.54 -5.10 -19.66
C LEU A 64 4.88 -6.47 -19.49
N GLY A 65 5.00 -7.34 -20.51
CA GLY A 65 4.48 -8.71 -20.47
C GLY A 65 5.11 -9.52 -19.33
N ALA A 66 6.43 -9.47 -19.19
CA ALA A 66 7.15 -10.11 -18.09
C ALA A 66 6.72 -9.55 -16.73
N ALA A 67 6.62 -8.22 -16.60
CA ALA A 67 6.11 -7.60 -15.39
C ALA A 67 4.70 -8.08 -15.04
N LYS A 68 3.78 -8.12 -16.02
CA LYS A 68 2.43 -8.66 -15.81
C LYS A 68 2.45 -10.12 -15.34
N THR A 69 3.25 -10.97 -15.97
CA THR A 69 3.40 -12.37 -15.57
C THR A 69 3.89 -12.49 -14.13
N ASP A 70 4.88 -11.68 -13.75
CA ASP A 70 5.42 -11.68 -12.39
C ASP A 70 4.41 -11.19 -11.36
N PHE A 71 3.59 -10.20 -11.71
CA PHE A 71 2.47 -9.76 -10.89
C PHE A 71 1.47 -10.89 -10.66
N GLU A 72 1.02 -11.55 -11.74
CA GLU A 72 0.04 -12.64 -11.71
C GLU A 72 0.53 -13.85 -10.91
N HIS A 73 1.84 -14.12 -10.93
CA HIS A 73 2.46 -15.20 -10.15
C HIS A 73 2.89 -14.79 -8.74
N GLY A 74 2.53 -13.59 -8.29
CA GLY A 74 2.77 -13.20 -6.90
C GLY A 74 4.20 -12.77 -6.62
N MET A 75 5.00 -12.36 -7.61
CA MET A 75 6.41 -12.02 -7.39
C MET A 75 6.63 -10.55 -6.97
N PHE A 76 5.62 -9.69 -7.06
CA PHE A 76 5.68 -8.31 -6.53
C PHE A 76 5.13 -8.18 -5.10
N PHE A 77 5.89 -8.69 -4.14
CA PHE A 77 5.58 -8.49 -2.72
C PHE A 77 5.55 -7.01 -2.33
N ASP A 78 6.45 -6.20 -2.89
CA ASP A 78 6.58 -4.78 -2.55
C ASP A 78 5.39 -3.94 -3.04
N VAL A 79 4.85 -4.20 -4.23
CA VAL A 79 3.64 -3.48 -4.72
C VAL A 79 2.43 -3.79 -3.87
N ARG A 80 2.22 -5.08 -3.54
CA ARG A 80 1.10 -5.45 -2.67
C ARG A 80 1.25 -4.83 -1.29
N ARG A 81 2.48 -4.73 -0.78
CA ARG A 81 2.77 -4.06 0.48
C ARG A 81 2.50 -2.55 0.40
N PHE A 82 2.90 -1.89 -0.69
CA PHE A 82 2.68 -0.47 -0.93
C PHE A 82 1.20 -0.12 -1.04
N VAL A 83 0.45 -0.80 -1.93
CA VAL A 83 -1.00 -0.58 -2.08
C VAL A 83 -1.74 -0.83 -0.77
N ARG A 84 -1.32 -1.84 0.00
CA ARG A 84 -1.90 -2.12 1.33
C ARG A 84 -1.54 -1.06 2.37
N ALA A 85 -0.42 -0.37 2.24
CA ALA A 85 -0.06 0.75 3.12
C ALA A 85 -0.91 1.97 2.78
N GLU A 86 -1.08 2.29 1.50
CA GLU A 86 -1.98 3.35 1.04
C GLU A 86 -3.42 3.12 1.53
N LEU A 87 -3.93 1.89 1.44
CA LEU A 87 -5.26 1.56 1.96
C LEU A 87 -5.40 1.78 3.48
N LEU A 88 -4.35 1.51 4.27
CA LEU A 88 -4.41 1.78 5.72
C LEU A 88 -4.41 3.28 6.02
N ASP A 89 -3.60 4.05 5.28
CA ASP A 89 -3.55 5.52 5.39
C ASP A 89 -4.92 6.12 5.00
N ASP A 90 -5.58 5.59 3.96
CA ASP A 90 -6.94 5.96 3.57
C ASP A 90 -7.97 5.65 4.66
N PHE A 91 -7.89 4.48 5.31
CA PHE A 91 -8.81 4.13 6.39
C PHE A 91 -8.61 4.96 7.66
N LEU A 92 -7.37 5.34 8.00
CA LEU A 92 -7.12 6.25 9.12
C LEU A 92 -7.65 7.66 8.82
N SER A 93 -7.51 8.13 7.59
CA SER A 93 -8.09 9.40 7.15
C SER A 93 -9.62 9.38 7.24
N GLN A 94 -10.26 8.26 6.89
CA GLN A 94 -11.71 8.07 7.09
C GLN A 94 -12.10 8.00 8.57
N ALA A 95 -11.29 7.37 9.42
CA ALA A 95 -11.53 7.35 10.87
C ALA A 95 -11.44 8.76 11.47
N GLU A 96 -10.47 9.56 11.02
CA GLU A 96 -10.33 10.98 11.42
C GLU A 96 -11.54 11.80 10.95
N TYR A 97 -12.00 11.60 9.72
CA TYR A 97 -13.23 12.23 9.22
C TYR A 97 -14.44 11.89 10.10
N LEU A 98 -14.66 10.61 10.42
CA LEU A 98 -15.76 10.19 11.29
C LEU A 98 -15.67 10.81 12.69
N LEU A 99 -14.46 10.94 13.22
CA LEU A 99 -14.23 11.55 14.53
C LEU A 99 -14.61 13.04 14.53
N ASN A 100 -14.25 13.77 13.47
CA ASN A 100 -14.58 15.19 13.27
C ASN A 100 -16.09 15.43 13.12
N GLU A 101 -16.81 14.45 12.56
CA GLU A 101 -18.27 14.44 12.46
C GLU A 101 -18.95 13.86 13.73
N GLU A 102 -18.24 13.81 14.85
CA GLU A 102 -18.69 13.33 16.17
C GLU A 102 -19.05 11.83 16.26
N TYR A 103 -18.79 11.06 15.20
CA TYR A 103 -18.99 9.60 15.14
C TYR A 103 -17.81 8.81 15.74
N HIS A 104 -17.40 9.18 16.95
CA HIS A 104 -16.23 8.61 17.65
C HIS A 104 -16.27 7.08 17.84
N CYS A 105 -17.44 6.47 18.04
CA CYS A 105 -17.54 5.01 18.12
C CYS A 105 -17.25 4.34 16.76
N ALA A 106 -17.74 4.89 15.66
CA ALA A 106 -17.45 4.37 14.31
C ALA A 106 -15.97 4.59 13.96
N ALA A 107 -15.41 5.74 14.32
CA ALA A 107 -13.98 6.02 14.19
C ALA A 107 -13.12 5.00 14.97
N ALA A 108 -13.49 4.70 16.22
CA ALA A 108 -12.81 3.70 17.06
C ALA A 108 -12.83 2.29 16.45
N SER A 109 -14.00 1.85 15.94
CA SER A 109 -14.12 0.56 15.26
C SER A 109 -13.22 0.48 14.02
N LEU A 110 -13.20 1.53 13.19
CA LEU A 110 -12.40 1.58 11.97
C LEU A 110 -10.89 1.64 12.28
N ALA A 111 -10.46 2.52 13.18
CA ALA A 111 -9.08 2.61 13.62
C ALA A 111 -8.59 1.30 14.27
N GLY A 112 -9.47 0.62 15.01
CA GLY A 112 -9.14 -0.67 15.60
C GLY A 112 -9.02 -1.81 14.58
N ALA A 113 -9.78 -1.77 13.48
CA ALA A 113 -9.58 -2.69 12.36
C ALA A 113 -8.21 -2.46 11.67
N VAL A 114 -7.81 -1.18 11.51
CA VAL A 114 -6.47 -0.82 11.01
C VAL A 114 -5.38 -1.33 11.95
N LEU A 115 -5.55 -1.19 13.27
CA LEU A 115 -4.61 -1.74 14.26
C LEU A 115 -4.47 -3.25 14.13
N GLU A 116 -5.58 -3.98 14.04
CA GLU A 116 -5.55 -5.44 13.89
C GLU A 116 -4.82 -5.88 12.61
N ASP A 117 -5.14 -5.26 11.48
CA ASP A 117 -4.47 -5.55 10.20
C ASP A 117 -2.97 -5.21 10.25
N THR A 118 -2.61 -4.10 10.90
CA THR A 118 -1.21 -3.71 11.13
C THR A 118 -0.46 -4.77 11.94
N LEU A 119 -1.05 -5.29 13.02
CA LEU A 119 -0.39 -6.33 13.83
C LEU A 119 -0.25 -7.65 13.06
N ARG A 120 -1.26 -8.06 12.28
CA ARG A 120 -1.16 -9.24 11.41
C ARG A 120 -0.03 -9.10 10.39
N LYS A 121 0.08 -7.93 9.76
CA LYS A 121 1.18 -7.60 8.85
C LYS A 121 2.54 -7.63 9.53
N LEU A 122 2.66 -7.19 10.79
CA LEU A 122 3.90 -7.30 11.55
C LEU A 122 4.26 -8.74 11.84
N CYS A 123 3.27 -9.58 12.15
CA CYS A 123 3.51 -11.02 12.30
C CYS A 123 4.00 -11.62 10.98
N ASP A 124 3.35 -11.32 9.85
CA ASP A 124 3.75 -11.79 8.53
C ASP A 124 5.18 -11.34 8.18
N LYS A 125 5.51 -10.05 8.39
CA LYS A 125 6.85 -9.46 8.14
C LYS A 125 7.95 -10.17 8.95
N ASN A 126 7.62 -10.65 10.15
CA ASN A 126 8.56 -11.28 11.07
C ASN A 126 8.44 -12.81 11.12
N ASN A 127 7.69 -13.43 10.20
CA ASN A 127 7.46 -14.88 10.13
C ASN A 127 6.91 -15.47 11.45
N ILE A 128 5.98 -14.76 12.10
CA ILE A 128 5.29 -15.20 13.32
C ILE A 128 3.94 -15.79 12.91
N GLU A 129 3.73 -17.07 13.22
CA GLU A 129 2.46 -17.74 12.92
C GLU A 129 1.34 -17.29 13.88
N TYR A 130 0.13 -17.13 13.34
CA TYR A 130 -1.08 -16.83 14.10
C TYR A 130 -2.31 -17.46 13.44
N GLU A 131 -3.36 -17.69 14.23
CA GLU A 131 -4.62 -18.20 13.71
C GLU A 131 -5.35 -17.16 12.86
N LYS A 132 -6.01 -17.58 11.78
CA LYS A 132 -6.81 -16.67 10.94
C LYS A 132 -7.86 -15.89 11.77
N LYS A 133 -8.54 -16.58 12.69
CA LYS A 133 -9.42 -15.95 13.68
C LYS A 133 -8.65 -15.73 14.97
N THR A 134 -7.97 -14.59 15.07
CA THR A 134 -7.25 -14.22 16.29
C THR A 134 -7.66 -12.83 16.75
N ARG A 135 -7.40 -12.52 18.02
CA ARG A 135 -7.70 -11.22 18.63
C ARG A 135 -6.45 -10.36 18.65
N ILE A 136 -6.63 -9.03 18.71
CA ILE A 136 -5.54 -8.06 18.87
C ILE A 136 -4.61 -8.46 20.03
N ASP A 137 -5.16 -8.90 21.17
CA ASP A 137 -4.36 -9.30 22.34
C ASP A 137 -3.39 -10.45 22.05
N ALA A 138 -3.82 -11.45 21.27
CA ALA A 138 -3.00 -12.60 20.94
C ALA A 138 -1.86 -12.22 19.98
N LEU A 139 -2.15 -11.39 18.98
CA LEU A 139 -1.12 -10.81 18.09
C LEU A 139 -0.12 -9.98 18.90
N ASN A 140 -0.63 -9.13 19.79
CA ASN A 140 0.18 -8.23 20.60
C ASN A 140 1.15 -9.00 21.51
N ILE A 141 0.67 -10.06 22.16
CA ILE A 141 1.52 -10.95 22.98
C ILE A 141 2.61 -11.60 22.12
N SER A 142 2.25 -12.13 20.95
CA SER A 142 3.19 -12.84 20.08
C SER A 142 4.29 -11.92 19.57
N LEU A 143 3.95 -10.70 19.17
CA LEU A 143 4.90 -9.68 18.72
C LEU A 143 5.79 -9.18 19.85
N ALA A 144 5.22 -8.92 21.03
CA ALA A 144 5.99 -8.48 22.20
C ALA A 144 6.97 -9.57 22.69
N GLN A 145 6.57 -10.85 22.66
CA GLN A 145 7.45 -11.97 23.00
C GLN A 145 8.65 -12.10 22.06
N LYS A 146 8.52 -11.62 20.83
CA LYS A 146 9.59 -11.56 19.83
C LYS A 146 10.34 -10.23 19.83
N GLU A 147 10.06 -9.37 20.80
CA GLU A 147 10.71 -8.06 20.97
C GLU A 147 10.62 -7.16 19.72
N ILE A 148 9.53 -7.30 18.94
CA ILE A 148 9.28 -6.44 17.76
C ILE A 148 9.08 -4.98 18.16
N TYR A 149 8.56 -4.76 19.36
CA TYR A 149 8.43 -3.46 19.99
C TYR A 149 8.52 -3.59 21.52
N ASP A 150 8.65 -2.45 22.19
CA ASP A 150 8.85 -2.38 23.63
C ASP A 150 7.58 -2.61 24.46
N LYS A 151 7.74 -2.72 25.77
CA LYS A 151 6.63 -2.93 26.71
C LYS A 151 5.66 -1.75 26.77
N THR A 152 6.12 -0.54 26.45
CA THR A 152 5.28 0.66 26.39
C THR A 152 4.29 0.55 25.24
N THR A 153 4.79 0.17 24.07
CA THR A 153 3.99 -0.09 22.86
C THR A 153 2.99 -1.22 23.10
N GLN A 154 3.42 -2.32 23.73
CA GLN A 154 2.53 -3.42 24.09
C GLN A 154 1.32 -2.96 24.92
N LYS A 155 1.55 -2.17 25.98
CA LYS A 155 0.47 -1.65 26.83
C LYS A 155 -0.47 -0.72 26.08
N ARG A 156 0.08 0.10 25.18
CA ARG A 156 -0.68 1.04 24.38
C ARG A 156 -1.57 0.31 23.36
N ILE A 157 -1.09 -0.76 22.75
CA ILE A 157 -1.90 -1.64 21.90
C ILE A 157 -3.05 -2.28 22.71
N THR A 158 -2.80 -2.73 23.94
CA THR A 158 -3.86 -3.27 24.82
C THR A 158 -4.93 -2.22 25.13
N LEU A 159 -4.55 -0.98 25.40
CA LEU A 159 -5.50 0.12 25.59
C LEU A 159 -6.41 0.29 24.37
N TYR A 160 -5.83 0.39 23.17
CA TYR A 160 -6.60 0.59 21.94
C TYR A 160 -7.43 -0.62 21.53
N ALA A 161 -7.00 -1.82 21.87
CA ALA A 161 -7.81 -3.02 21.75
C ALA A 161 -9.09 -2.92 22.60
N ASP A 162 -8.99 -2.40 23.82
CA ASP A 162 -10.15 -2.20 24.70
C ASP A 162 -11.11 -1.12 24.17
N ILE A 163 -10.57 -0.01 23.66
CA ILE A 163 -11.38 1.07 23.04
C ILE A 163 -12.21 0.51 21.88
N ARG A 164 -11.57 -0.20 20.94
CA ARG A 164 -12.27 -0.85 19.82
C ARG A 164 -13.29 -1.87 20.32
N ASN A 165 -12.96 -2.68 21.32
CA ASN A 165 -13.91 -3.66 21.85
C ASN A 165 -15.14 -2.99 22.47
N ASN A 166 -14.96 -1.86 23.17
CA ASN A 166 -16.09 -1.10 23.71
C ASN A 166 -16.97 -0.52 22.59
N ALA A 167 -16.38 -0.02 21.50
CA ALA A 167 -17.13 0.45 20.33
C ALA A 167 -17.94 -0.67 19.67
N ASP A 168 -17.29 -1.80 19.34
CA ASP A 168 -17.90 -2.92 18.61
C ASP A 168 -18.98 -3.67 19.41
N HIS A 169 -18.90 -3.64 20.74
CA HIS A 169 -19.87 -4.29 21.62
C HIS A 169 -20.95 -3.35 22.17
N GLY A 170 -21.03 -2.12 21.66
CA GLY A 170 -22.11 -1.19 22.00
C GLY A 170 -21.94 -0.48 23.35
N HIS A 171 -20.75 -0.52 23.96
CA HIS A 171 -20.44 0.20 25.19
C HIS A 171 -20.05 1.66 24.91
N PHE A 172 -20.87 2.37 24.14
CA PHE A 172 -20.53 3.69 23.59
C PHE A 172 -20.12 4.73 24.66
N GLY A 173 -20.74 4.71 25.84
CA GLY A 173 -20.40 5.61 26.94
C GLY A 173 -19.00 5.40 27.55
N LYS A 174 -18.29 4.33 27.16
CA LYS A 174 -16.89 4.08 27.54
C LYS A 174 -15.88 4.55 26.49
N VAL A 175 -16.33 4.93 25.30
CA VAL A 175 -15.49 5.42 24.20
C VAL A 175 -15.52 6.94 24.24
N LYS A 176 -14.38 7.57 24.53
CA LYS A 176 -14.27 9.04 24.55
C LYS A 176 -13.67 9.55 23.25
N ASN A 177 -14.11 10.72 22.81
CA ASN A 177 -13.59 11.34 21.60
C ASN A 177 -12.08 11.57 21.69
N GLU A 178 -11.57 12.07 22.84
CA GLU A 178 -10.15 12.33 23.02
C GLU A 178 -9.30 11.05 22.97
N ASP A 179 -9.79 9.96 23.56
CA ASP A 179 -9.08 8.68 23.55
C ASP A 179 -8.99 8.10 22.12
N VAL A 180 -9.99 8.37 21.26
CA VAL A 180 -10.01 7.95 19.86
C VAL A 180 -9.11 8.84 18.99
N ASP A 181 -9.09 10.15 19.23
CA ASP A 181 -8.13 11.07 18.61
C ASP A 181 -6.68 10.64 18.87
N ASP A 182 -6.36 10.36 20.13
CA ASP A 182 -5.04 9.84 20.54
C ASP A 182 -4.73 8.50 19.88
N MET A 183 -5.72 7.61 19.75
CA MET A 183 -5.60 6.33 19.07
C MET A 183 -5.21 6.51 17.60
N ILE A 184 -5.93 7.34 16.85
CA ILE A 184 -5.66 7.58 15.43
C ILE A 184 -4.26 8.16 15.25
N LYS A 185 -3.94 9.25 15.98
CA LYS A 185 -2.63 9.92 15.90
C LYS A 185 -1.48 8.99 16.26
N TRP A 186 -1.64 8.17 17.28
CA TRP A 186 -0.61 7.21 17.65
C TRP A 186 -0.46 6.11 16.60
N LEU A 187 -1.57 5.58 16.08
CA LEU A 187 -1.56 4.50 15.11
C LEU A 187 -0.90 4.92 13.79
N THR A 188 -1.13 6.15 13.33
CA THR A 188 -0.41 6.73 12.18
C THR A 188 1.11 6.67 12.39
N ARG A 189 1.60 7.14 13.55
CA ARG A 189 3.05 7.09 13.86
C ARG A 189 3.57 5.66 13.99
N PHE A 190 2.80 4.78 14.61
CA PHE A 190 3.17 3.39 14.81
C PHE A 190 3.35 2.65 13.47
N ILE A 191 2.44 2.86 12.52
CA ILE A 191 2.53 2.31 11.16
C ILE A 191 3.79 2.85 10.46
N ASP A 192 4.03 4.17 10.53
CA ASP A 192 5.21 4.78 9.91
C ASP A 192 6.53 4.18 10.43
N GLU A 193 6.63 3.98 11.74
CA GLU A 193 7.82 3.44 12.39
C GLU A 193 8.07 1.96 12.03
N HIS A 194 7.03 1.15 11.89
CA HIS A 194 7.18 -0.32 11.78
C HIS A 194 6.93 -0.88 10.36
N MET A 195 6.22 -0.14 9.50
CA MET A 195 5.80 -0.61 8.17
C MET A 195 6.52 0.04 6.99
N ARG A 196 7.11 1.22 7.12
CA ARG A 196 7.74 1.94 5.98
C ARG A 196 9.20 1.54 5.69
N THR A 197 9.69 0.43 6.24
CA THR A 197 11.02 -0.19 5.95
C THR A 197 10.89 -1.59 5.37
#